data_AF-A0A3N7ZJS2-F1
#
_entry.id   AF-A0A3N7ZJS2-F1
#
_cell.length_a   1.000
_cell.length_b   1.000
_cell.length_c   1.000
_cell.angle_alpha   90.00
_cell.angle_beta   90.00
_cell.angle_gamma   90.00
#
_symmetry.space_group_name_H-M   'P 1'
#
loop_
_entity.id
_entity.type
_entity.pdbx_description
1 polymer ?
#
loop_
_entity_poly.entity_id
_entity_poly.type
_entity_poly.pdbx_seq_one_letter_code
_entity_poly.pdbx_strand_id
1 'polypeptide(L)'
;MRKLYKVKRTYSLDEAAERLSLTLDEPVTQADIIRLMADGELGIFWCLEDVPLRPITPYTLLGDTRAVCLDTVDGATIKYLSGVFRVDMQVNSTAREWVRKLASELEWSANWSKSATVLVGPDGSIWELMKHDPQQGLSGQDNFHWDPRFPELAEIVVIGDELERFESRFSSPERQLAGGETVELSSKERATFQKVAGVLALTLAKQANRYRNGDAPNANQIAAAVGEILDALPDANRHGLSSSNIRATIKAGLELLIG
;
A
#
# COMPACT_ATOMS: atom_id res chain seq x y z
N MET A 1 13.82 -26.11 -0.87
CA MET A 1 12.50 -26.27 -1.51
C MET A 1 11.46 -25.57 -0.65
N ARG A 2 11.03 -24.35 -1.03
CA ARG A 2 9.89 -23.69 -0.37
C ARG A 2 8.64 -24.49 -0.73
N LYS A 3 8.03 -25.17 0.26
CA LYS A 3 6.71 -25.77 0.06
C LYS A 3 5.79 -24.63 -0.35
N LEU A 4 5.17 -24.75 -1.52
CA LEU A 4 4.11 -23.86 -1.97
C LEU A 4 3.03 -23.88 -0.89
N TYR A 5 3.01 -22.87 -0.02
CA TYR A 5 1.88 -22.62 0.85
C TYR A 5 0.68 -22.50 -0.08
N LYS A 6 -0.24 -23.46 0.01
CA LYS A 6 -1.54 -23.41 -0.66
C LYS A 6 -2.13 -22.06 -0.27
N VAL A 7 -2.32 -21.16 -1.23
CA VAL A 7 -2.52 -19.71 -1.03
C VAL A 7 -3.67 -19.48 -0.04
N LYS A 8 -3.32 -19.40 1.24
CA LYS A 8 -4.27 -19.16 2.31
C LYS A 8 -4.61 -17.69 2.22
N ARG A 9 -5.90 -17.34 2.19
CA ARG A 9 -6.32 -15.95 2.03
C ARG A 9 -6.10 -15.11 3.29
N THR A 10 -6.18 -15.76 4.44
CA THR A 10 -6.10 -15.13 5.77
C THR A 10 -5.14 -15.91 6.65
N TYR A 11 -4.34 -15.20 7.43
CA TYR A 11 -3.36 -15.75 8.36
C TYR A 11 -3.64 -15.22 9.76
N SER A 12 -3.52 -16.06 10.79
CA SER A 12 -3.42 -15.55 12.16
C SER A 12 -2.11 -14.79 12.35
N LEU A 13 -1.95 -14.08 13.47
CA LEU A 13 -0.70 -13.41 13.81
C LEU A 13 0.49 -14.41 13.87
N ASP A 14 0.28 -15.60 14.45
CA ASP A 14 1.30 -16.66 14.50
C ASP A 14 1.70 -17.16 13.13
N GLU A 15 0.72 -17.44 12.26
CA GLU A 15 1.01 -17.96 10.93
C GLU A 15 1.68 -16.89 10.04
N ALA A 16 1.32 -15.62 10.21
CA ALA A 16 1.98 -14.50 9.54
C ALA A 16 3.43 -14.36 10.01
N ALA A 17 3.67 -14.47 11.33
CA ALA A 17 5.01 -14.45 11.92
C ALA A 17 5.88 -15.63 11.43
N GLU A 18 5.34 -16.85 11.41
CA GLU A 18 6.03 -18.02 10.86
C GLU A 18 6.40 -17.83 9.38
N ARG A 19 5.45 -17.34 8.57
CA ARG A 19 5.67 -17.07 7.15
C ARG A 19 6.76 -16.02 6.94
N LEU A 20 6.67 -14.88 7.62
CA LEU A 20 7.69 -13.82 7.48
C LEU A 20 9.05 -14.28 7.99
N SER A 21 9.11 -15.11 9.03
CA SER A 21 10.37 -15.68 9.50
C SER A 21 11.09 -16.47 8.42
N LEU A 22 10.34 -17.29 7.67
CA LEU A 22 10.87 -18.08 6.55
C LEU A 22 11.26 -17.22 5.34
N THR A 23 10.56 -16.11 5.12
CA THR A 23 10.84 -15.22 4.00
C THR A 23 12.06 -14.33 4.26
N LEU A 24 12.20 -13.83 5.49
CA LEU A 24 13.26 -12.92 5.90
C LEU A 24 14.54 -13.63 6.37
N ASP A 25 14.45 -14.93 6.67
CA ASP A 25 15.55 -15.74 7.24
C ASP A 25 15.99 -15.24 8.63
N GLU A 26 15.04 -14.70 9.41
CA GLU A 26 15.22 -14.23 10.78
C GLU A 26 13.96 -14.55 11.61
N PRO A 27 14.06 -14.73 12.95
CA PRO A 27 12.89 -14.97 13.77
C PRO A 27 11.99 -13.73 13.85
N VAL A 28 10.73 -13.87 13.42
CA VAL A 28 9.68 -12.86 13.54
C VAL A 28 8.65 -13.34 14.56
N THR A 29 8.28 -12.49 15.51
CA THR A 29 7.29 -12.78 16.57
C THR A 29 5.94 -12.11 16.27
N GLN A 30 4.89 -12.47 17.03
CA GLN A 30 3.60 -11.75 16.94
C GLN A 30 3.76 -10.25 17.23
N ALA A 31 4.61 -9.89 18.19
CA ALA A 31 4.87 -8.50 18.56
C ALA A 31 5.45 -7.70 17.38
N ASP A 32 6.32 -8.32 16.59
CA ASP A 32 6.87 -7.72 15.37
C ASP A 32 5.79 -7.49 14.32
N ILE A 33 4.85 -8.42 14.14
CA ILE A 33 3.69 -8.24 13.24
C ILE A 33 2.82 -7.06 13.69
N ILE A 34 2.51 -6.96 14.98
CA ILE A 34 1.72 -5.85 15.54
C ILE A 34 2.46 -4.53 15.36
N ARG A 35 3.79 -4.53 15.49
CA ARG A 35 4.62 -3.34 15.25
C ARG A 35 4.58 -2.92 13.78
N LEU A 36 4.69 -3.86 12.84
CA LEU A 36 4.51 -3.58 11.40
C LEU A 36 3.12 -3.00 11.10
N MET A 37 2.08 -3.46 11.79
CA MET A 37 0.74 -2.87 11.70
C MET A 37 0.70 -1.45 12.27
N ALA A 38 1.34 -1.20 13.41
CA ALA A 38 1.42 0.12 14.04
C ALA A 38 2.15 1.15 13.16
N ASP A 39 3.17 0.69 12.44
CA ASP A 39 3.97 1.47 11.50
C ASP A 39 3.27 1.65 10.14
N GLY A 40 2.13 0.96 9.93
CA GLY A 40 1.33 1.04 8.70
C GLY A 40 1.90 0.23 7.52
N GLU A 41 2.87 -0.65 7.79
CA GLU A 41 3.47 -1.53 6.78
C GLU A 41 2.54 -2.70 6.41
N LEU A 42 1.75 -3.15 7.39
CA LEU A 42 0.68 -4.14 7.23
C LEU A 42 -0.67 -3.57 7.63
N GLY A 43 -1.72 -3.90 6.87
CA GLY A 43 -3.09 -3.63 7.27
C GLY A 43 -3.54 -4.51 8.44
N ILE A 44 -4.49 -4.00 9.24
CA ILE A 44 -5.14 -4.75 10.32
C ILE A 44 -6.51 -5.17 9.85
N PHE A 45 -6.80 -6.46 9.96
CA PHE A 45 -8.08 -7.00 9.55
C PHE A 45 -8.72 -7.76 10.70
N TRP A 46 -10.04 -7.64 10.77
CA TRP A 46 -10.89 -8.26 11.77
C TRP A 46 -11.85 -9.22 11.09
N CYS A 47 -11.84 -10.49 11.50
CA CYS A 47 -12.85 -11.46 11.12
C CYS A 47 -14.10 -11.29 12.00
N LEU A 48 -15.19 -10.80 11.43
CA LEU A 48 -16.48 -10.62 12.09
C LEU A 48 -17.42 -11.77 11.79
N GLU A 49 -18.25 -12.12 12.78
CA GLU A 49 -19.32 -13.11 12.66
C GLU A 49 -20.65 -12.50 13.13
N ASP A 50 -21.54 -12.23 12.18
CA ASP A 50 -22.90 -11.75 12.42
C ASP A 50 -22.96 -10.50 13.30
N VAL A 51 -22.16 -9.50 12.94
CA VAL A 51 -22.00 -8.27 13.72
C VAL A 51 -22.81 -7.13 13.09
N PRO A 52 -23.57 -6.34 13.88
CA PRO A 52 -24.34 -5.23 13.33
C PRO A 52 -23.42 -4.07 12.94
N LEU A 53 -23.46 -3.71 11.66
CA LEU A 53 -22.71 -2.63 11.05
C LEU A 53 -23.65 -1.61 10.42
N ARG A 54 -23.30 -0.33 10.52
CA ARG A 54 -24.03 0.77 9.86
C ARG A 54 -23.18 1.36 8.74
N PRO A 55 -23.69 1.50 7.51
CA PRO A 55 -22.92 2.10 6.43
C PRO A 55 -22.75 3.61 6.67
N ILE A 56 -21.55 4.10 6.43
CA ILE A 56 -21.18 5.52 6.58
C ILE A 56 -20.45 6.01 5.34
N THR A 57 -20.42 7.33 5.14
CA THR A 57 -19.66 7.97 4.07
C THR A 57 -18.69 8.99 4.66
N PRO A 58 -17.44 9.05 4.17
CA PRO A 58 -16.55 10.13 4.52
C PRO A 58 -17.01 11.42 3.82
N TYR A 59 -16.89 12.55 4.50
CA TYR A 59 -17.08 13.87 3.92
C TYR A 59 -16.03 14.84 4.48
N THR A 60 -15.71 15.85 3.68
CA THR A 60 -14.78 16.91 4.07
C THR A 60 -15.55 18.20 4.31
N LEU A 61 -15.39 18.80 5.49
CA LEU A 61 -15.96 20.11 5.77
C LEU A 61 -15.21 21.18 4.96
N LEU A 62 -15.92 21.88 4.09
CA LEU A 62 -15.39 23.05 3.37
C LEU A 62 -14.98 24.13 4.39
N GLY A 63 -13.67 24.41 4.47
CA GLY A 63 -13.11 25.44 5.37
C GLY A 63 -12.10 24.91 6.38
N ASP A 64 -12.09 23.60 6.65
CA ASP A 64 -11.06 22.93 7.45
C ASP A 64 -10.53 21.72 6.66
N THR A 65 -9.51 21.96 5.84
CA THR A 65 -8.95 20.97 4.91
C THR A 65 -8.28 19.77 5.60
N ARG A 66 -8.32 19.68 6.94
CA ARG A 66 -7.65 18.65 7.72
C ARG A 66 -8.60 17.70 8.45
N ALA A 67 -9.90 18.01 8.52
CA ALA A 67 -10.87 17.15 9.20
C ALA A 67 -11.66 16.32 8.18
N VAL A 68 -11.38 15.01 8.13
CA VAL A 68 -12.29 14.03 7.52
C VAL A 68 -13.35 13.71 8.57
N CYS A 69 -14.61 13.98 8.24
CA CYS A 69 -15.75 13.63 9.07
C CYS A 69 -16.47 12.41 8.48
N LEU A 70 -17.23 11.71 9.32
CA LEU A 70 -18.01 10.54 8.95
C LEU A 70 -19.49 10.87 9.14
N ASP A 71 -20.29 10.65 8.11
CA ASP A 71 -21.75 10.77 8.20
C ASP A 71 -22.42 9.44 7.92
N THR A 72 -23.61 9.28 8.50
CA THR A 72 -24.48 8.15 8.18
C THR A 72 -25.03 8.35 6.76
N VAL A 73 -25.00 7.29 5.94
CA VAL A 73 -25.63 7.36 4.61
C VAL A 73 -27.13 7.59 4.78
N ASP A 74 -27.73 8.50 4.01
CA ASP A 74 -29.17 8.76 4.08
C ASP A 74 -29.99 7.48 3.90
N GLY A 75 -30.87 7.21 4.87
CA GLY A 75 -31.67 5.98 4.89
C GLY A 75 -30.87 4.71 5.19
N ALA A 76 -29.64 4.82 5.70
CA ALA A 76 -28.83 3.69 6.13
C ALA A 76 -29.61 2.80 7.12
N THR A 77 -29.66 1.51 6.80
CA THR A 77 -30.14 0.48 7.70
C THR A 77 -28.95 -0.29 8.26
N ILE A 78 -29.02 -0.64 9.55
CA ILE A 78 -28.05 -1.53 10.17
C ILE A 78 -28.14 -2.91 9.52
N LYS A 79 -26.99 -3.50 9.21
CA LYS A 79 -26.86 -4.81 8.59
C LYS A 79 -26.00 -5.70 9.46
N TYR A 80 -26.43 -6.93 9.66
CA TYR A 80 -25.59 -7.95 10.27
C TYR A 80 -24.70 -8.54 9.20
N LEU A 81 -23.39 -8.42 9.40
CA LEU A 81 -22.40 -8.81 8.40
C LEU A 81 -21.35 -9.74 9.03
N SER A 82 -20.89 -10.69 8.21
CA SER A 82 -19.79 -11.60 8.52
C SER A 82 -18.71 -11.47 7.44
N GLY A 83 -17.45 -11.64 7.81
CA GLY A 83 -16.34 -11.61 6.88
C GLY A 83 -15.14 -10.85 7.44
N VAL A 84 -14.17 -10.58 6.57
CA VAL A 84 -12.93 -9.92 6.96
C VAL A 84 -13.00 -8.45 6.57
N PHE A 85 -12.91 -7.59 7.57
CA PHE A 85 -12.96 -6.14 7.42
C PHE A 85 -11.63 -5.52 7.83
N ARG A 86 -11.18 -4.51 7.11
CA ARG A 86 -10.01 -3.74 7.50
C ARG A 86 -10.38 -2.75 8.60
N VAL A 87 -9.61 -2.67 9.67
CA VAL A 87 -9.75 -1.60 10.67
C VAL A 87 -9.11 -0.33 10.12
N ASP A 88 -9.90 0.73 9.95
CA ASP A 88 -9.41 1.98 9.38
C ASP A 88 -8.62 2.78 10.42
N MET A 89 -7.32 2.98 10.17
CA MET A 89 -6.43 3.77 11.04
C MET A 89 -6.19 5.19 10.51
N GLN A 90 -6.75 5.54 9.36
CA GLN A 90 -6.53 6.83 8.71
C GLN A 90 -7.58 7.86 9.14
N VAL A 91 -8.83 7.45 9.13
CA VAL A 91 -10.01 8.22 9.53
C VAL A 91 -10.21 8.15 11.04
N ASN A 92 -9.96 6.99 11.66
CA ASN A 92 -10.14 6.79 13.10
C ASN A 92 -8.78 6.83 13.83
N SER A 93 -8.47 7.97 14.48
CA SER A 93 -7.25 8.10 15.29
C SER A 93 -7.21 7.17 16.50
N THR A 94 -8.38 6.81 17.05
CA THR A 94 -8.50 5.86 18.17
C THR A 94 -8.02 4.47 17.77
N ALA A 95 -8.29 4.04 16.53
CA ALA A 95 -7.74 2.79 16.01
C ALA A 95 -6.21 2.82 16.00
N ARG A 96 -5.60 3.91 15.54
CA ARG A 96 -4.13 4.05 15.53
C ARG A 96 -3.53 4.01 16.94
N GLU A 97 -4.16 4.67 17.90
CA GLU A 97 -3.73 4.65 19.30
C GLU A 97 -3.86 3.25 19.92
N TRP A 98 -4.96 2.55 19.63
CA TRP A 98 -5.17 1.17 20.05
C TRP A 98 -4.04 0.25 19.54
N VAL A 99 -3.65 0.34 18.27
CA VAL A 99 -2.59 -0.49 17.68
C VAL A 99 -1.22 -0.17 18.27
N ARG A 100 -0.88 1.11 18.40
CA ARG A 100 0.40 1.53 19.02
C ARG A 100 0.54 0.97 20.43
N LYS A 101 -0.57 0.86 21.14
CA LYS A 101 -0.61 0.33 22.50
C LYS A 101 -0.50 -1.18 22.55
N LEU A 102 -1.15 -1.88 21.61
CA LEU A 102 -0.90 -3.32 21.41
C LEU A 102 0.60 -3.57 21.15
N ALA A 103 1.26 -2.68 20.42
CA ALA A 103 2.70 -2.78 20.14
C ALA A 103 3.61 -2.42 21.33
N SER A 104 3.12 -1.66 22.33
CA SER A 104 3.96 -1.08 23.38
C SER A 104 3.77 -1.70 24.77
N GLU A 105 2.91 -2.70 24.92
CA GLU A 105 2.54 -3.34 26.21
C GLU A 105 2.12 -2.35 27.33
N LEU A 106 1.73 -1.11 26.97
CA LEU A 106 1.42 -0.06 27.95
C LEU A 106 -0.01 -0.23 28.48
N GLU A 107 -0.18 -0.07 29.80
CA GLU A 107 -1.46 -0.21 30.48
C GLU A 107 -2.55 0.73 29.95
N TRP A 108 -3.79 0.25 29.99
CA TRP A 108 -4.92 0.93 29.38
C TRP A 108 -5.56 1.99 30.29
N SER A 109 -5.35 3.28 29.98
CA SER A 109 -6.20 4.35 30.54
C SER A 109 -7.48 4.48 29.71
N ALA A 110 -8.63 4.32 30.38
CA ALA A 110 -9.96 4.25 29.77
C ALA A 110 -10.51 5.60 29.25
N ASN A 111 -9.65 6.59 28.98
CA ASN A 111 -10.07 7.97 28.77
C ASN A 111 -10.36 8.35 27.32
N TRP A 112 -10.59 7.39 26.41
CA TRP A 112 -10.60 7.69 24.98
C TRP A 112 -11.89 7.42 24.23
N SER A 113 -12.09 8.36 23.30
CA SER A 113 -13.06 8.55 22.22
C SER A 113 -14.45 7.91 22.33
N LYS A 114 -15.47 8.78 22.24
CA LYS A 114 -16.87 8.42 22.03
C LYS A 114 -17.17 8.00 20.58
N SER A 115 -16.18 7.63 19.78
CA SER A 115 -16.37 7.23 18.38
C SER A 115 -16.43 5.70 18.27
N ALA A 116 -17.31 5.19 17.43
CA ALA A 116 -17.30 3.77 17.09
C ALA A 116 -16.06 3.36 16.29
N THR A 117 -15.79 2.06 16.28
CA THR A 117 -14.77 1.47 15.41
C THR A 117 -15.21 1.56 13.95
N VAL A 118 -14.31 2.04 13.10
CA VAL A 118 -14.57 2.22 11.66
C VAL A 118 -13.90 1.08 10.90
N LEU A 119 -14.67 0.46 10.02
CA LEU A 119 -14.30 -0.73 9.27
C LEU A 119 -14.45 -0.49 7.77
N VAL A 120 -13.54 -1.03 6.98
CA VAL A 120 -13.59 -1.00 5.52
C VAL A 120 -13.81 -2.41 4.99
N GLY A 121 -14.91 -2.60 4.28
CA GLY A 121 -15.25 -3.87 3.64
C GLY A 121 -14.34 -4.20 2.45
N PRO A 122 -14.38 -5.45 1.96
CA PRO A 122 -13.57 -5.88 0.81
C PRO A 122 -13.94 -5.17 -0.51
N ASP A 123 -15.13 -4.58 -0.59
CA ASP A 123 -15.63 -3.76 -1.69
C ASP A 123 -15.27 -2.27 -1.55
N GLY A 124 -14.56 -1.88 -0.48
CA GLY A 124 -14.24 -0.49 -0.15
C GLY A 124 -15.35 0.27 0.58
N SER A 125 -16.49 -0.36 0.86
CA SER A 125 -17.56 0.26 1.64
C SER A 125 -17.10 0.52 3.08
N ILE A 126 -17.48 1.67 3.64
CA ILE A 126 -17.11 2.05 5.01
C ILE A 126 -18.28 1.79 5.96
N TRP A 127 -17.96 1.20 7.09
CA TRP A 127 -18.91 0.75 8.10
C TRP A 127 -18.52 1.26 9.47
N GLU A 128 -19.54 1.54 10.27
CA GLU A 128 -19.42 1.82 11.69
C GLU A 128 -19.89 0.60 12.50
N LEU A 129 -19.08 0.19 13.48
CA LEU A 129 -19.42 -0.90 14.38
C LEU A 129 -20.52 -0.49 15.35
N MET A 130 -21.61 -1.25 15.35
CA MET A 130 -22.75 -1.03 16.24
C MET A 130 -22.83 -2.14 17.29
N LYS A 131 -23.53 -1.86 18.38
CA LYS A 131 -23.92 -2.84 19.40
C LYS A 131 -25.41 -2.71 19.68
N HIS A 132 -26.09 -3.84 19.73
CA HIS A 132 -27.50 -3.92 20.09
C HIS A 132 -27.66 -3.83 21.62
N ASP A 133 -28.52 -2.94 22.10
CA ASP A 133 -28.95 -2.90 23.50
C ASP A 133 -30.21 -3.77 23.67
N PRO A 134 -30.10 -4.97 24.28
CA PRO A 134 -31.23 -5.86 24.45
C PRO A 134 -32.32 -5.31 25.38
N GLN A 135 -32.04 -4.26 26.16
CA GLN A 135 -33.01 -3.69 27.10
C GLN A 135 -34.07 -2.81 26.43
N GLN A 136 -33.85 -2.34 25.19
CA GLN A 136 -34.75 -1.40 24.51
C GLN A 136 -35.75 -2.07 23.55
N GLY A 137 -35.95 -3.39 23.66
CA GLY A 137 -36.84 -4.17 22.79
C GLY A 137 -36.19 -4.53 21.45
N LEU A 138 -36.93 -5.18 20.54
CA LEU A 138 -36.39 -5.72 19.28
C LEU A 138 -36.70 -4.85 18.04
N SER A 139 -37.43 -3.74 18.20
CA SER A 139 -37.94 -2.97 17.06
C SER A 139 -37.50 -1.52 17.10
N GLY A 140 -36.56 -1.17 16.22
CA GLY A 140 -36.14 0.21 15.97
C GLY A 140 -34.63 0.33 15.75
N GLN A 141 -34.21 1.30 14.93
CA GLN A 141 -32.79 1.66 14.82
C GLN A 141 -32.24 2.28 16.12
N ASP A 142 -33.14 2.77 16.99
CA ASP A 142 -32.81 3.43 18.26
C ASP A 142 -32.15 2.48 19.28
N ASN A 143 -32.27 1.16 19.09
CA ASN A 143 -31.74 0.14 19.99
C ASN A 143 -30.27 -0.20 19.70
N PHE A 144 -29.63 0.52 18.79
CA PHE A 144 -28.24 0.32 18.45
C PHE A 144 -27.42 1.54 18.86
N HIS A 145 -26.30 1.25 19.51
CA HIS A 145 -25.34 2.25 19.94
C HIS A 145 -23.99 1.98 19.30
N TRP A 146 -23.14 3.00 19.27
CA TRP A 146 -21.76 2.86 18.86
C TRP A 146 -21.04 1.82 19.72
N ASP A 147 -20.35 0.90 19.07
CA ASP A 147 -19.47 -0.05 19.75
C ASP A 147 -18.01 0.44 19.62
N PRO A 148 -17.38 0.89 20.72
CA PRO A 148 -15.98 1.30 20.71
C PRO A 148 -15.01 0.11 20.79
N ARG A 149 -15.51 -1.14 20.75
CA ARG A 149 -14.66 -2.33 20.83
C ARG A 149 -13.74 -2.45 19.61
N PHE A 150 -12.51 -2.83 19.88
CA PHE A 150 -11.51 -3.25 18.90
C PHE A 150 -11.30 -4.77 18.97
N PRO A 151 -10.76 -5.41 17.93
CA PRO A 151 -10.53 -6.86 17.95
C PRO A 151 -9.57 -7.26 19.06
N GLU A 152 -9.83 -8.43 19.65
CA GLU A 152 -8.83 -9.15 20.45
C GLU A 152 -7.73 -9.72 19.54
N LEU A 153 -6.56 -10.05 20.10
CA LEU A 153 -5.44 -10.58 19.32
C LEU A 153 -5.80 -11.83 18.49
N ALA A 154 -6.68 -12.67 19.02
CA ALA A 154 -7.15 -13.88 18.32
C ALA A 154 -8.13 -13.58 17.17
N GLU A 155 -8.77 -12.41 17.17
CA GLU A 155 -9.70 -11.98 16.11
C GLU A 155 -8.97 -11.23 14.97
N ILE A 156 -7.72 -10.83 15.19
CA ILE A 156 -6.88 -10.15 14.19
C ILE A 156 -6.35 -11.17 13.18
N VAL A 157 -6.52 -10.85 11.90
CA VAL A 157 -5.98 -11.61 10.79
C VAL A 157 -5.15 -10.73 9.85
N VAL A 158 -4.23 -11.36 9.13
CA VAL A 158 -3.44 -10.75 8.06
C VAL A 158 -3.89 -11.33 6.72
N ILE A 159 -4.16 -10.47 5.74
CA ILE A 159 -4.51 -10.91 4.38
C ILE A 159 -3.25 -11.37 3.65
N GLY A 160 -3.35 -12.48 2.91
CA GLY A 160 -2.24 -13.03 2.12
C GLY A 160 -1.64 -12.02 1.14
N ASP A 161 -2.48 -11.28 0.43
CA ASP A 161 -2.06 -10.25 -0.53
C ASP A 161 -1.25 -9.12 0.14
N GLU A 162 -1.55 -8.77 1.40
CA GLU A 162 -0.79 -7.76 2.15
C GLU A 162 0.60 -8.28 2.55
N LEU A 163 0.68 -9.55 2.94
CA LEU A 163 1.97 -10.22 3.19
C LEU A 163 2.79 -10.31 1.91
N GLU A 164 2.21 -10.73 0.79
CA GLU A 164 2.90 -10.80 -0.50
C GLU A 164 3.40 -9.43 -0.95
N ARG A 165 2.57 -8.39 -0.80
CA ARG A 165 2.98 -7.00 -1.06
C ARG A 165 4.17 -6.62 -0.19
N PHE A 166 4.14 -6.93 1.11
CA PHE A 166 5.24 -6.63 2.03
C PHE A 166 6.52 -7.39 1.66
N GLU A 167 6.44 -8.71 1.46
CA GLU A 167 7.55 -9.60 1.10
C GLU A 167 8.21 -9.22 -0.23
N SER A 168 7.43 -8.72 -1.19
CA SER A 168 7.94 -8.26 -2.49
C SER A 168 8.96 -7.12 -2.37
N ARG A 169 8.92 -6.34 -1.28
CA ARG A 169 9.89 -5.25 -1.03
C ARG A 169 11.28 -5.75 -0.65
N PHE A 170 11.34 -6.94 -0.05
CA PHE A 170 12.60 -7.62 0.33
C PHE A 170 13.08 -8.59 -0.74
N SER A 171 12.21 -8.87 -1.71
CA SER A 171 12.57 -9.56 -2.94
C SER A 171 13.29 -8.57 -3.86
N SER A 172 14.44 -8.04 -3.42
CA SER A 172 15.31 -7.25 -4.28
C SER A 172 15.66 -8.09 -5.52
N PRO A 173 15.64 -7.52 -6.73
CA PRO A 173 16.16 -8.20 -7.92
C PRO A 173 17.63 -8.64 -7.74
N GLU A 174 18.37 -8.00 -6.82
CA GLU A 174 19.74 -8.39 -6.44
C GLU A 174 19.84 -9.77 -5.75
N ARG A 175 18.80 -10.22 -5.01
CA ARG A 175 18.78 -11.60 -4.45
C ARG A 175 18.47 -12.66 -5.52
N GLN A 176 17.88 -12.27 -6.66
CA GLN A 176 17.75 -13.15 -7.84
C GLN A 176 19.05 -13.21 -8.66
N LEU A 177 19.90 -12.18 -8.62
CA LEU A 177 21.18 -12.16 -9.35
C LEU A 177 22.27 -13.07 -8.75
N ALA A 178 22.11 -13.53 -7.50
CA ALA A 178 22.94 -14.63 -6.97
C ALA A 178 22.69 -15.96 -7.71
N GLY A 179 21.61 -16.05 -8.49
CA GLY A 179 21.26 -17.18 -9.35
C GLY A 179 21.40 -16.90 -10.85
N GLY A 180 22.23 -15.94 -11.29
CA GLY A 180 22.71 -15.86 -12.68
C GLY A 180 21.70 -15.82 -13.84
N GLU A 181 20.40 -15.64 -13.58
CA GLU A 181 19.38 -15.60 -14.64
C GLU A 181 19.09 -14.15 -15.00
N THR A 182 19.58 -13.73 -16.17
CA THR A 182 19.30 -12.41 -16.73
C THR A 182 17.83 -12.33 -17.11
N VAL A 183 17.06 -11.51 -16.40
CA VAL A 183 15.67 -11.20 -16.77
C VAL A 183 15.70 -10.41 -18.08
N GLU A 184 15.45 -11.09 -19.20
CA GLU A 184 15.30 -10.42 -20.49
C GLU A 184 13.97 -9.65 -20.53
N LEU A 185 14.05 -8.33 -20.66
CA LEU A 185 12.88 -7.50 -20.91
C LEU A 185 12.16 -7.96 -22.18
N SER A 186 10.83 -8.10 -22.10
CA SER A 186 10.01 -8.35 -23.29
C SER A 186 10.15 -7.20 -24.30
N SER A 187 9.91 -7.49 -25.57
CA SER A 187 9.97 -6.48 -26.64
C SER A 187 9.05 -5.28 -26.37
N LYS A 188 7.87 -5.53 -25.77
CA LYS A 188 6.88 -4.52 -25.42
C LYS A 188 7.36 -3.61 -24.28
N GLU A 189 7.94 -4.18 -23.23
CA GLU A 189 8.51 -3.42 -22.11
C GLU A 189 9.70 -2.59 -22.58
N ARG A 190 10.60 -3.18 -23.37
CA ARG A 190 11.75 -2.49 -23.97
C ARG A 190 11.32 -1.27 -24.79
N ALA A 191 10.31 -1.43 -25.64
CA ALA A 191 9.75 -0.33 -26.43
C ALA A 191 9.12 0.76 -25.54
N THR A 192 8.49 0.36 -24.43
CA THR A 192 7.89 1.29 -23.47
C THR A 192 8.95 2.14 -22.78
N PHE A 193 10.04 1.53 -22.30
CA PHE A 193 11.17 2.24 -21.71
C PHE A 193 11.86 3.18 -22.71
N GLN A 194 12.03 2.73 -23.96
CA GLN A 194 12.56 3.56 -25.03
C GLN A 194 11.67 4.79 -25.28
N LYS A 195 10.34 4.63 -25.35
CA LYS A 195 9.41 5.77 -25.50
C LYS A 195 9.54 6.77 -24.35
N VAL A 196 9.64 6.31 -23.11
CA VAL A 196 9.84 7.20 -21.95
C VAL A 196 11.15 7.98 -22.09
N ALA A 197 12.25 7.31 -22.43
CA ALA A 197 13.53 7.97 -22.67
C ALA A 197 13.45 9.00 -23.82
N GLY A 198 12.74 8.67 -24.90
CA GLY A 198 12.50 9.57 -26.03
C GLY A 198 11.70 10.82 -25.65
N VAL A 199 10.63 10.68 -24.86
CA VAL A 199 9.81 11.81 -24.38
C VAL A 199 10.64 12.75 -23.50
N LEU A 200 11.42 12.19 -22.57
CA LEU A 200 12.29 12.98 -21.70
C LEU A 200 13.35 13.74 -22.52
N ALA A 201 13.99 13.07 -23.48
CA ALA A 201 14.94 13.68 -24.40
C ALA A 201 14.30 14.83 -25.21
N LEU A 202 13.10 14.61 -25.76
CA LEU A 202 12.36 15.64 -26.50
C LEU A 202 11.99 16.83 -25.62
N THR A 203 11.58 16.57 -24.38
CA THR A 203 11.19 17.60 -23.41
C THR A 203 12.40 18.46 -23.04
N LEU A 204 13.54 17.84 -22.76
CA LEU A 204 14.80 18.54 -22.50
C LEU A 204 15.21 19.41 -23.69
N ALA A 205 15.13 18.85 -24.92
CA ALA A 205 15.47 19.60 -26.12
C ALA A 205 14.52 20.77 -26.40
N LYS A 206 13.23 20.64 -26.03
CA LYS A 206 12.22 21.72 -26.14
C LYS A 206 12.41 22.81 -25.09
N GLN A 207 12.52 22.43 -23.83
CA GLN A 207 12.54 23.39 -22.73
C GLN A 207 13.84 24.18 -22.67
N ALA A 208 14.97 23.53 -22.92
CA ALA A 208 16.27 24.19 -22.84
C ALA A 208 16.64 24.98 -24.11
N ASN A 209 15.88 24.81 -25.21
CA ASN A 209 16.28 25.20 -26.57
C ASN A 209 17.74 24.80 -26.90
N ARG A 210 18.18 23.67 -26.32
CA ARG A 210 19.52 23.08 -26.46
C ARG A 210 19.36 21.66 -26.99
N TYR A 211 20.46 21.05 -27.43
CA TYR A 211 20.49 19.66 -27.84
C TYR A 211 19.61 19.34 -29.07
N ARG A 212 19.64 20.23 -30.06
CA ARG A 212 18.87 20.11 -31.31
C ARG A 212 19.79 20.14 -32.53
N ASN A 213 19.32 19.50 -33.61
CA ASN A 213 19.90 19.62 -34.94
C ASN A 213 18.78 20.07 -35.89
N GLY A 214 18.70 21.39 -36.13
CA GLY A 214 17.50 22.00 -36.71
C GLY A 214 16.31 21.92 -35.75
N ASP A 215 15.16 21.48 -36.24
CA ASP A 215 13.95 21.33 -35.42
C ASP A 215 13.88 20.00 -34.65
N ALA A 216 14.78 19.06 -34.96
CA ALA A 216 14.79 17.73 -34.35
C ALA A 216 15.73 17.66 -33.13
N PRO A 217 15.40 16.88 -32.09
CA PRO A 217 16.31 16.60 -30.98
C PRO A 217 17.56 15.83 -31.44
N ASN A 218 18.73 16.20 -30.91
CA ASN A 218 20.01 15.60 -31.25
C ASN A 218 20.44 14.60 -30.17
N ALA A 219 20.18 13.31 -30.41
CA ALA A 219 20.47 12.22 -29.48
C ALA A 219 21.94 12.17 -29.01
N ASN A 220 22.90 12.59 -29.86
CA ASN A 220 24.33 12.60 -29.48
C ASN A 220 24.60 13.64 -28.38
N GLN A 221 24.06 14.84 -28.54
CA GLN A 221 24.27 15.94 -27.58
C GLN A 221 23.54 15.66 -26.26
N ILE A 222 22.34 15.04 -26.33
CA ILE A 222 21.61 14.63 -25.13
C ILE A 222 22.37 13.52 -24.39
N ALA A 223 22.85 12.50 -25.09
CA ALA A 223 23.64 11.42 -24.48
C ALA A 223 24.94 11.94 -23.83
N ALA A 224 25.60 12.93 -24.44
CA ALA A 224 26.77 13.58 -23.84
C ALA A 224 26.40 14.31 -22.54
N ALA A 225 25.32 15.09 -22.53
CA ALA A 225 24.86 15.80 -21.32
C ALA A 225 24.43 14.84 -20.20
N VAL A 226 23.77 13.73 -20.54
CA VAL A 226 23.45 12.66 -19.57
C VAL A 226 24.74 12.04 -19.01
N GLY A 227 25.75 11.83 -19.85
CA GLY A 227 27.08 11.38 -19.44
C GLY A 227 27.72 12.31 -18.42
N GLU A 228 27.71 13.62 -18.67
CA GLU A 228 28.24 14.63 -17.73
C GLU A 228 27.52 14.60 -16.38
N ILE A 229 26.20 14.39 -16.36
CA ILE A 229 25.43 14.25 -15.10
C ILE A 229 25.83 12.97 -14.37
N LEU A 230 25.97 11.84 -15.08
CA LEU A 230 26.42 10.58 -14.50
C LEU A 230 27.86 10.67 -13.97
N ASP A 231 28.71 11.49 -14.60
CA ASP A 231 30.06 11.84 -14.14
C ASP A 231 30.07 12.68 -12.87
N ALA A 232 29.04 13.50 -12.65
CA ALA A 232 28.89 14.29 -11.44
C ALA A 232 28.27 13.51 -10.25
N LEU A 233 27.73 12.31 -10.48
CA LEU A 233 27.07 11.49 -9.45
C LEU A 233 28.03 10.40 -8.91
N PRO A 234 28.53 10.52 -7.66
CA PRO A 234 29.58 9.63 -7.14
C PRO A 234 29.13 8.17 -6.99
N ASP A 235 27.83 7.93 -6.76
CA ASP A 235 27.27 6.60 -6.49
C ASP A 235 26.37 6.08 -7.63
N ALA A 236 26.45 6.68 -8.82
CA ALA A 236 25.63 6.25 -9.94
C ALA A 236 26.07 4.87 -10.46
N ASN A 237 25.15 3.90 -10.46
CA ASN A 237 25.37 2.62 -11.13
C ASN A 237 25.45 2.82 -12.65
N ARG A 238 26.64 2.62 -13.23
CA ARG A 238 26.91 2.83 -14.66
C ARG A 238 26.66 1.60 -15.54
N HIS A 239 26.24 0.48 -14.95
CA HIS A 239 26.07 -0.74 -15.70
C HIS A 239 25.00 -0.55 -16.80
N GLY A 240 25.38 -0.83 -18.06
CA GLY A 240 24.51 -0.62 -19.22
C GLY A 240 24.34 0.83 -19.68
N LEU A 241 24.92 1.81 -18.99
CA LEU A 241 24.81 3.25 -19.29
C LEU A 241 25.99 3.80 -20.08
N SER A 242 26.55 3.01 -21.01
CA SER A 242 27.57 3.54 -21.92
C SER A 242 26.99 4.65 -22.80
N SER A 243 27.82 5.60 -23.22
CA SER A 243 27.40 6.69 -24.12
C SER A 243 26.78 6.18 -25.43
N SER A 244 27.22 5.00 -25.90
CA SER A 244 26.61 4.31 -27.05
C SER A 244 25.22 3.76 -26.74
N ASN A 245 25.02 3.11 -25.59
CA ASN A 245 23.72 2.55 -25.19
C ASN A 245 22.68 3.65 -24.92
N ILE A 246 23.08 4.71 -24.21
CA ILE A 246 22.20 5.85 -23.93
C ILE A 246 21.71 6.47 -25.24
N ARG A 247 22.64 6.74 -26.17
CA ARG A 247 22.33 7.28 -27.49
C ARG A 247 21.42 6.36 -28.30
N ALA A 248 21.72 5.06 -28.34
CA ALA A 248 20.91 4.08 -29.06
C ALA A 248 19.47 4.01 -28.50
N THR A 249 19.33 4.05 -27.17
CA THR A 249 18.04 4.01 -26.48
C THR A 249 17.21 5.26 -26.76
N ILE A 250 17.83 6.45 -26.66
CA ILE A 250 17.18 7.72 -26.98
C ILE A 250 16.74 7.75 -28.45
N LYS A 251 17.62 7.32 -29.37
CA LYS A 251 17.31 7.28 -30.80
C LYS A 251 16.12 6.37 -31.10
N ALA A 252 16.13 5.13 -30.59
CA ALA A 252 15.01 4.21 -30.73
C ALA A 252 13.71 4.79 -30.13
N GLY A 253 13.82 5.45 -28.97
CA GLY A 253 12.69 6.12 -28.34
C GLY A 253 12.09 7.24 -29.18
N LEU A 254 12.93 8.09 -29.75
CA LEU A 254 12.50 9.19 -30.63
C LEU A 254 11.87 8.64 -31.92
N GLU A 255 12.44 7.60 -32.53
CA GLU A 255 11.85 6.93 -33.70
C GLU A 255 10.46 6.36 -33.39
N LEU A 256 10.26 5.74 -32.22
CA LEU A 256 8.97 5.21 -31.79
C LEU A 256 7.89 6.28 -31.50
N LEU A 257 8.30 7.54 -31.30
CA LEU A 257 7.40 8.66 -31.00
C LEU A 257 7.10 9.51 -32.22
N ILE A 258 8.10 9.73 -33.07
CA ILE A 258 8.04 10.62 -34.23
C ILE A 258 7.56 9.88 -35.47
N GLY A 259 7.76 8.55 -35.52
CA GLY A 259 7.14 7.58 -36.43
C GLY A 259 6.68 8.13 -37.77
#